data_AF-A0A6G3PNI9-F1
#
_entry.id   AF-A0A6G3PNI9-F1
#
_cell.length_a   1.000
_cell.length_b   1.000
_cell.length_c   1.000
_cell.angle_alpha   90.00
_cell.angle_beta   90.00
_cell.angle_gamma   90.00
#
_symmetry.space_group_name_H-M   'P 1'
#
loop_
_entity.id
_entity.type
_entity.pdbx_description
1 polymer ?
#
loop_
_entity_poly.entity_id
_entity_poly.type
_entity_poly.pdbx_seq_one_letter_code
_entity_poly.pdbx_strand_id
1 'polypeptide(L)'
;MSDRADHRDRLRALEFDAFVAGAGGRLLHTATLLTGEPPQPPGAYPRAEHLLHAALSRTYAEWDRLHGGDPYDLARRELALRFA
;
A
#
# COMPACT_ATOMS: atom_id res chain seq x y z
N MET A 1 -10.87 23.10 -17.92
CA MET A 1 -10.35 21.71 -18.07
C MET A 1 -9.54 21.24 -16.86
N SER A 2 -8.91 22.13 -16.07
CA SER A 2 -8.15 21.77 -14.84
C SER A 2 -9.01 21.12 -13.73
N ASP A 3 -10.20 21.66 -13.49
CA ASP A 3 -11.07 21.24 -12.38
C ASP A 3 -11.47 19.75 -12.39
N ARG A 4 -11.55 19.13 -13.58
CA ARG A 4 -11.84 17.69 -13.73
C ARG A 4 -10.62 16.79 -13.48
N ALA A 5 -9.41 17.28 -13.69
CA ALA A 5 -8.20 16.54 -13.34
C ALA A 5 -8.02 16.57 -11.83
N ASP A 6 -8.11 17.76 -11.22
CA ASP A 6 -7.98 17.95 -9.77
C ASP A 6 -9.05 17.17 -8.99
N HIS A 7 -10.29 17.11 -9.50
CA HIS A 7 -11.34 16.31 -8.88
C HIS A 7 -11.06 14.80 -8.93
N ARG A 8 -10.54 14.28 -10.06
CA ARG A 8 -10.18 12.86 -10.19
C ARG A 8 -9.01 12.50 -9.29
N ASP A 9 -8.01 13.36 -9.20
CA ASP A 9 -6.86 13.14 -8.31
C ASP A 9 -7.27 13.09 -6.83
N ARG A 10 -8.21 13.95 -6.41
CA ARG A 10 -8.78 13.91 -5.06
C ARG A 10 -9.57 12.64 -4.78
N LEU A 11 -10.41 12.21 -5.71
CA LEU A 11 -11.17 10.96 -5.57
C LEU A 11 -10.23 9.76 -5.47
N ARG A 12 -9.23 9.67 -6.35
CA ARG A 12 -8.19 8.65 -6.30
C ARG A 12 -7.47 8.61 -4.95
N ALA A 13 -7.10 9.77 -4.41
CA ALA A 13 -6.46 9.85 -3.10
C ALA A 13 -7.38 9.33 -1.98
N LEU A 14 -8.66 9.72 -1.98
CA LEU A 14 -9.63 9.28 -0.98
C LEU A 14 -9.92 7.77 -1.05
N GLU A 15 -10.04 7.22 -2.25
CA GLU A 15 -10.22 5.77 -2.45
C GLU A 15 -9.00 4.99 -1.95
N PHE A 16 -7.80 5.50 -2.24
CA PHE A 16 -6.56 4.91 -1.76
C PHE A 16 -6.45 4.98 -0.24
N ASP A 17 -6.77 6.13 0.37
CA ASP A 17 -6.77 6.30 1.82
C ASP A 17 -7.76 5.34 2.49
N ALA A 18 -8.96 5.17 1.93
CA ALA A 18 -9.94 4.20 2.44
C ALA A 18 -9.42 2.76 2.35
N PHE A 19 -8.73 2.41 1.27
CA PHE A 19 -8.06 1.13 1.13
C PHE A 19 -6.96 0.94 2.17
N VAL A 20 -6.07 1.91 2.37
CA VAL A 20 -4.99 1.84 3.36
C VAL A 20 -5.55 1.74 4.77
N ALA A 21 -6.62 2.48 5.09
CA ALA A 21 -7.30 2.38 6.38
C ALA A 21 -7.86 0.96 6.63
N GLY A 22 -8.38 0.28 5.60
CA GLY A 22 -8.95 -1.06 5.72
C GLY A 22 -7.95 -2.23 5.61
N ALA A 23 -6.82 -2.03 4.94
CA ALA A 23 -5.87 -3.10 4.62
C ALA A 23 -4.47 -2.90 5.22
N GLY A 24 -4.11 -1.68 5.62
CA GLY A 24 -2.76 -1.28 6.04
C GLY A 24 -2.22 -2.13 7.18
N GLY A 25 -3.04 -2.41 8.21
CA GLY A 25 -2.62 -3.27 9.32
C GLY A 25 -2.26 -4.70 8.89
N ARG A 26 -3.02 -5.30 7.96
CA ARG A 26 -2.72 -6.65 7.45
C ARG A 26 -1.50 -6.66 6.53
N LEU A 27 -1.32 -5.60 5.73
CA LEU A 27 -0.15 -5.45 4.86
C LEU A 27 1.12 -5.21 5.68
N LEU A 28 1.04 -4.39 6.72
CA LEU A 28 2.14 -4.18 7.68
C LEU A 28 2.51 -5.50 8.36
N HIS A 29 1.52 -6.23 8.88
CA HIS A 29 1.77 -7.54 9.48
C HIS A 29 2.46 -8.50 8.51
N THR A 30 2.04 -8.51 7.24
CA THR A 30 2.69 -9.31 6.20
C THR A 30 4.15 -8.88 5.98
N ALA A 31 4.42 -7.58 5.89
CA ALA A 31 5.78 -7.05 5.77
C ALA A 31 6.65 -7.43 6.99
N THR A 32 6.10 -7.37 8.21
CA THR A 32 6.79 -7.78 9.44
C THR A 32 7.15 -9.27 9.42
N LEU A 33 6.26 -10.13 8.93
CA LEU A 33 6.55 -11.56 8.76
C LEU A 33 7.65 -11.81 7.74
N LEU A 34 7.67 -11.06 6.63
CA LEU A 34 8.71 -11.17 5.60
C LEU A 34 10.07 -10.69 6.14
N THR A 35 10.12 -9.56 6.84
CA THR A 35 11.39 -8.98 7.34
C THR A 35 11.92 -9.64 8.60
N GLY A 36 11.11 -10.47 9.27
CA GLY A 36 11.47 -11.14 10.51
C GLY A 36 11.62 -10.18 11.70
N GLU A 37 11.05 -8.97 11.62
CA GLU A 37 11.11 -7.99 12.69
C GLU A 37 10.06 -8.30 13.78
N PRO A 38 10.34 -7.96 15.05
CA PRO A 38 9.37 -8.16 16.12
C PRO A 38 8.18 -7.20 15.94
N PRO A 39 6.92 -7.66 16.08
CA PRO A 39 5.74 -6.80 15.95
C PRO A 39 5.51 -5.87 17.15
N GLN A 40 6.33 -6.00 18.20
CA GLN A 40 6.24 -5.22 19.42
C GLN A 40 7.65 -4.86 19.94
N PRO A 41 7.82 -3.66 20.54
CA PRO A 41 6.83 -2.57 20.63
C PRO A 41 6.50 -1.94 19.26
N PRO A 42 5.44 -1.11 19.13
CA PRO A 42 5.14 -0.42 17.87
C PRO A 42 6.34 0.38 17.36
N GLY A 43 6.59 0.35 16.05
CA GLY A 43 7.76 0.99 15.44
C GLY A 43 9.07 0.20 15.58
N ALA A 44 9.05 -1.01 16.15
CA ALA A 44 10.21 -1.92 16.20
C ALA A 44 10.45 -2.70 14.88
N TYR A 45 9.85 -2.26 13.77
CA TYR A 45 9.90 -2.94 12.47
C TYR A 45 10.17 -1.96 11.29
N PRO A 46 11.25 -1.15 11.35
CA PRO A 46 11.55 -0.13 10.33
C PRO A 46 11.73 -0.71 8.91
N ARG A 47 12.20 -1.95 8.76
CA ARG A 47 12.33 -2.57 7.43
C ARG A 47 10.95 -2.94 6.87
N ALA A 48 10.04 -3.42 7.70
CA ALA A 48 8.67 -3.74 7.33
C ALA A 48 7.91 -2.47 6.91
N GLU A 49 8.07 -1.38 7.65
CA GLU A 49 7.49 -0.07 7.29
C GLU A 49 8.04 0.42 5.95
N HIS A 50 9.35 0.34 5.73
CA HIS A 50 9.96 0.75 4.47
C HIS A 50 9.46 -0.10 3.28
N LEU A 51 9.41 -1.42 3.47
CA LEU A 51 8.91 -2.37 2.47
C LEU A 51 7.44 -2.10 2.13
N LEU A 52 6.60 -1.90 3.16
CA LEU A 52 5.20 -1.55 2.99
C LEU A 52 5.03 -0.23 2.25
N HIS A 53 5.78 0.79 2.63
CA HIS A 53 5.68 2.11 2.01
C HIS A 53 6.03 2.02 0.52
N ALA A 54 7.11 1.32 0.16
CA ALA A 54 7.50 1.10 -1.23
C ALA A 54 6.44 0.32 -2.04
N ALA A 55 5.81 -0.68 -1.44
CA ALA A 55 4.72 -1.43 -2.08
C ALA A 55 3.45 -0.58 -2.26
N LEU A 56 3.09 0.23 -1.26
CA LEU A 56 1.96 1.15 -1.31
C LEU A 56 2.17 2.27 -2.33
N SER A 57 3.37 2.86 -2.42
CA SER A 57 3.69 3.86 -3.45
C SER A 57 3.50 3.29 -4.86
N ARG A 58 3.91 2.04 -5.08
CA ARG A 58 3.71 1.37 -6.37
C ARG A 58 2.24 1.05 -6.64
N THR A 59 1.53 0.56 -5.63
CA THR A 59 0.08 0.30 -5.70
C THR A 59 -0.67 1.58 -6.03
N TYR A 60 -0.33 2.70 -5.38
CA TYR A 60 -0.90 4.00 -5.68
C TYR A 60 -0.57 4.46 -7.10
N ALA A 61 0.66 4.28 -7.58
CA ALA A 61 1.04 4.66 -8.95
C ALA A 61 0.24 3.92 -10.03
N GLU A 62 -0.18 2.68 -9.75
CA GLU A 62 -1.00 1.86 -10.64
C GLU A 62 -2.51 1.96 -10.37
N TRP A 63 -2.95 2.82 -9.45
CA TRP A 63 -4.34 2.87 -8.96
C TRP A 63 -5.38 3.02 -10.07
N ASP A 64 -5.17 3.99 -10.98
CA ASP A 64 -6.09 4.22 -12.10
C ASP A 64 -6.09 3.07 -13.11
N ARG A 65 -5.04 2.25 -13.11
CA ARG A 65 -4.86 1.12 -14.05
C ARG A 65 -5.44 -0.18 -13.51
N LEU A 66 -5.92 -0.21 -12.26
CA LEU A 66 -6.44 -1.43 -11.65
C LEU A 66 -7.72 -1.96 -12.34
N HIS A 67 -8.50 -1.15 -13.06
CA HIS A 67 -9.68 -1.56 -13.87
C HIS A 67 -10.53 -2.70 -13.25
N GLY A 68 -10.86 -2.63 -11.95
CA GLY A 68 -11.65 -3.66 -11.24
C GLY A 68 -10.85 -4.85 -10.68
N GLY A 69 -9.53 -4.83 -10.80
CA GLY A 69 -8.64 -5.74 -10.07
C GLY A 69 -8.62 -5.45 -8.58
N ASP A 70 -8.12 -6.41 -7.80
CA ASP A 70 -8.04 -6.29 -6.34
C ASP A 70 -6.77 -5.51 -5.91
N PRO A 71 -6.91 -4.31 -5.30
CA PRO A 71 -5.78 -3.53 -4.82
C PRO A 71 -5.02 -4.22 -3.69
N TYR A 72 -5.68 -5.08 -2.91
CA TYR A 72 -5.03 -5.86 -1.86
C TYR A 72 -4.08 -6.91 -2.46
N ASP A 73 -4.52 -7.61 -3.50
CA ASP A 73 -3.69 -8.57 -4.22
C ASP A 73 -2.52 -7.91 -4.96
N LEU A 74 -2.71 -6.71 -5.52
CA LEU A 74 -1.59 -5.93 -6.06
C LEU A 74 -0.58 -5.59 -4.97
N ALA A 75 -1.04 -5.00 -3.85
CA ALA A 75 -0.15 -4.62 -2.75
C ALA A 75 0.63 -5.82 -2.18
N ARG A 76 -0.01 -6.98 -2.02
CA ARG A 76 0.67 -8.22 -1.58
C ARG A 76 1.73 -8.72 -2.57
N ARG A 77 1.45 -8.64 -3.88
CA ARG A 77 2.45 -8.98 -4.91
C ARG A 77 3.62 -8.02 -4.88
N GLU A 78 3.37 -6.72 -4.76
CA GLU A 78 4.43 -5.70 -4.69
C GLU A 78 5.30 -5.85 -3.43
N LEU A 79 4.73 -6.30 -2.30
CA LEU A 79 5.48 -6.70 -1.10
C LEU A 79 6.42 -7.88 -1.39
N ALA A 80 5.90 -8.96 -1.98
CA ALA A 80 6.68 -10.16 -2.28
C ALA A 80 7.81 -9.86 -3.29
N LEU A 81 7.53 -9.08 -4.33
CA LEU A 81 8.50 -8.71 -5.36
C LEU A 81 9.64 -7.83 -4.84
N ARG A 82 9.38 -6.96 -3.85
CA ARG A 82 10.40 -6.09 -3.26
C ARG A 82 11.22 -6.75 -2.17
N PHE A 83 10.68 -7.80 -1.57
CA PHE A 83 11.39 -8.56 -0.56
C PHE A 83 12.40 -9.54 -1.18
N ALA A 84 12.07 -10.12 -2.34
CA ALA A 84 12.92 -11.03 -3.11
C ALA A 84 14.19 -10.34 -3.64
#